data_AF-A0AAU6WRK0-F1
#
_entry.id   AF-A0AAU6WRK0-F1
#
_cell.length_a   1.000
_cell.length_b   1.000
_cell.length_c   1.000
_cell.angle_alpha   90.00
_cell.angle_beta   90.00
_cell.angle_gamma   90.00
#
_symmetry.space_group_name_H-M   'P 1'
#
loop_
_entity.id
_entity.type
_entity.pdbx_description
1 polymer ?
#
loop_
_entity_poly.entity_id
_entity_poly.type
_entity_poly.pdbx_seq_one_letter_code
_entity_poly.pdbx_strand_id
1 'polypeptide(L)'
;MSASSLQGTPECYLYLSTNETVPFPVQISNNNVVFSTVQISKGNPVQVTVPNNFMIASTLSNLFVQRNMGLHAQGNKKFFANFRFAVPNQAEIITSKGLAGIGKNFFVGVAPNTTAKPYVNSTIGVVATEDNTTVTLSGYNPGVVFSDGISAPSRTFTINKGKSYIIEAQSDLSNNNLNGLVGAKITSNKPISVTNGNFNSIYTTQNNSNVDILMDQAVPVERLGKNFVMVKGNGPANSGMEAALVIATENNTKLTVNGNLLGNITLNAGQYYIVQGTNYINQGTDIII
;
A
#
# COMPACT_ATOMS: atom_id res chain seq x y z
N MET A 1 -6.02 5.08 -4.24
CA MET A 1 -5.45 5.74 -3.03
C MET A 1 -6.01 7.14 -2.88
N SER A 2 -5.95 7.71 -1.66
CA SER A 2 -6.26 9.13 -1.43
C SER A 2 -4.99 9.96 -1.24
N ALA A 3 -4.95 11.13 -1.84
CA ALA A 3 -3.98 12.19 -1.61
C ALA A 3 -4.69 13.36 -0.92
N SER A 4 -4.38 13.62 0.36
CA SER A 4 -4.91 14.81 1.05
C SER A 4 -4.42 16.11 0.41
N SER A 5 -3.26 16.07 -0.25
CA SER A 5 -2.78 17.07 -1.19
C SER A 5 -1.96 16.38 -2.28
N LEU A 6 -2.22 16.70 -3.55
CA LEU A 6 -1.50 16.11 -4.68
C LEU A 6 -0.10 16.70 -4.87
N GLN A 7 0.20 17.85 -4.26
CA GLN A 7 1.47 18.58 -4.43
C GLN A 7 1.89 18.84 -5.89
N GLY A 8 0.92 18.85 -6.82
CA GLY A 8 1.13 19.00 -8.25
C GLY A 8 0.14 18.14 -9.03
N THR A 9 0.35 18.03 -10.35
CA THR A 9 -0.40 17.11 -11.20
C THR A 9 0.36 15.79 -11.27
N PRO A 10 -0.22 14.66 -10.84
CA PRO A 10 0.45 13.39 -10.96
C PRO A 10 0.68 12.99 -12.42
N GLU A 11 1.78 12.31 -12.69
CA GLU A 11 1.99 11.55 -13.91
C GLU A 11 1.90 10.07 -13.55
N CYS A 12 1.03 9.31 -14.21
CA CYS A 12 0.73 7.93 -13.83
C CYS A 12 0.99 6.97 -14.98
N TYR A 13 1.68 5.87 -14.70
CA TYR A 13 2.08 4.88 -15.68
C TYR A 13 1.96 3.46 -15.15
N LEU A 14 1.58 2.52 -16.03
CA LEU A 14 1.67 1.08 -15.78
C LEU A 14 2.82 0.53 -16.63
N TYR A 15 3.80 -0.07 -15.97
CA TYR A 15 4.93 -0.73 -16.63
C TYR A 15 4.72 -2.25 -16.61
N LEU A 16 4.83 -2.86 -17.79
CA LEU A 16 4.59 -4.27 -18.03
C LEU A 16 5.84 -4.91 -18.64
N SER A 17 6.22 -6.08 -18.13
CA SER A 17 7.37 -6.84 -18.66
C SER A 17 7.18 -8.33 -18.43
N THR A 18 7.95 -9.16 -19.14
CA THR A 18 7.85 -10.62 -19.05
C THR A 18 9.15 -11.28 -19.49
N ASN A 19 9.38 -12.52 -19.05
CA ASN A 19 10.46 -13.38 -19.55
C ASN A 19 10.03 -14.24 -20.75
N GLU A 20 8.77 -14.15 -21.17
CA GLU A 20 8.23 -14.87 -22.32
C GLU A 20 8.82 -14.35 -23.63
N THR A 21 9.44 -15.23 -24.41
CA THR A 21 10.07 -14.85 -25.69
C THR A 21 9.06 -14.62 -26.82
N VAL A 22 7.93 -15.34 -26.79
CA VAL A 22 6.84 -15.18 -27.77
C VAL A 22 5.92 -14.04 -27.30
N PRO A 23 5.75 -12.97 -28.11
CA PRO A 23 4.85 -11.87 -27.78
C PRO A 23 3.42 -12.32 -27.51
N PHE A 24 2.77 -11.69 -26.52
CA PHE A 24 1.37 -11.93 -26.22
C PHE A 24 0.65 -10.65 -25.73
N PRO A 25 -0.67 -10.56 -25.95
CA PRO A 25 -1.43 -9.39 -25.55
C PRO A 25 -1.68 -9.37 -24.04
N VAL A 26 -1.56 -8.18 -23.46
CA VAL A 26 -2.05 -7.84 -22.12
C VAL A 26 -3.13 -6.77 -22.25
N GLN A 27 -4.33 -7.09 -21.78
CA GLN A 27 -5.45 -6.16 -21.70
C GLN A 27 -5.43 -5.44 -20.36
N ILE A 28 -5.66 -4.12 -20.38
CA ILE A 28 -5.65 -3.28 -19.18
C ILE A 28 -7.02 -2.63 -19.09
N SER A 29 -7.65 -2.81 -17.93
CA SER A 29 -9.03 -2.38 -17.67
C SER A 29 -9.15 -1.56 -16.40
N ASN A 30 -10.12 -0.66 -16.40
CA ASN A 30 -10.64 0.03 -15.21
C ASN A 30 -12.15 -0.20 -15.18
N ASN A 31 -12.71 -0.58 -14.03
CA ASN A 31 -14.14 -0.85 -13.90
C ASN A 31 -14.68 -1.84 -14.96
N ASN A 32 -13.94 -2.93 -15.21
CA ASN A 32 -14.24 -3.95 -16.21
C ASN A 32 -14.30 -3.45 -17.67
N VAL A 33 -13.88 -2.20 -17.96
CA VAL A 33 -13.77 -1.66 -19.32
C VAL A 33 -12.31 -1.65 -19.73
N VAL A 34 -11.97 -2.35 -20.81
CA VAL A 34 -10.62 -2.34 -21.38
C VAL A 34 -10.38 -0.99 -22.05
N PHE A 35 -9.34 -0.28 -21.62
CA PHE A 35 -8.95 1.00 -22.21
C PHE A 35 -7.63 0.93 -22.98
N SER A 36 -6.86 -0.15 -22.79
CA SER A 36 -5.62 -0.38 -23.53
C SER A 36 -5.35 -1.87 -23.69
N THR A 37 -4.75 -2.25 -24.81
CA THR A 37 -4.18 -3.58 -25.03
C THR A 37 -2.79 -3.41 -25.63
N VAL A 38 -1.79 -4.06 -25.04
CA VAL A 38 -0.39 -3.96 -25.45
C VAL A 38 0.22 -5.34 -25.68
N GLN A 39 1.26 -5.41 -26.51
CA GLN A 39 2.04 -6.62 -26.73
C GLN A 39 3.34 -6.55 -25.93
N ILE A 40 3.63 -7.57 -25.13
CA ILE A 40 4.88 -7.65 -24.36
C ILE A 40 5.62 -8.94 -24.66
N SER A 41 6.95 -8.89 -24.57
CA SER A 41 7.84 -10.05 -24.65
C SER A 41 9.17 -9.74 -23.94
N LYS A 42 10.01 -10.77 -23.75
CA LYS A 42 11.36 -10.63 -23.22
C LYS A 42 12.16 -9.65 -24.06
N GLY A 43 12.74 -8.63 -23.42
CA GLY A 43 13.48 -7.56 -24.08
C GLY A 43 12.59 -6.45 -24.67
N ASN A 44 11.26 -6.56 -24.59
CA ASN A 44 10.30 -5.56 -25.06
C ASN A 44 9.28 -5.22 -23.95
N PRO A 45 9.70 -4.54 -22.87
CA PRO A 45 8.78 -4.03 -21.86
C PRO A 45 7.95 -2.87 -22.43
N VAL A 46 6.74 -2.69 -21.90
CA VAL A 46 5.83 -1.62 -22.34
C VAL A 46 5.41 -0.74 -21.18
N GLN A 47 5.38 0.56 -21.42
CA GLN A 47 4.80 1.57 -20.54
C GLN A 47 3.45 2.02 -21.10
N VAL A 48 2.44 2.12 -20.24
CA VAL A 48 1.09 2.60 -20.58
C VAL A 48 0.74 3.78 -19.70
N THR A 49 0.39 4.92 -20.29
CA THR A 49 -0.13 6.08 -19.55
C THR A 49 -1.47 5.74 -18.91
N VAL A 50 -1.63 6.08 -17.63
CA VAL A 50 -2.84 5.83 -16.85
C VAL A 50 -3.46 7.19 -16.48
N PRO A 51 -4.76 7.42 -16.73
CA PRO A 51 -5.44 8.60 -16.20
C PRO A 51 -5.37 8.66 -14.67
N ASN A 52 -4.97 9.81 -14.11
CA ASN A 52 -4.76 9.97 -12.66
C ASN A 52 -5.98 9.57 -11.83
N ASN A 53 -7.18 9.92 -12.31
CA ASN A 53 -8.45 9.63 -11.66
C ASN A 53 -8.81 8.14 -11.62
N PHE A 54 -8.05 7.27 -12.30
CA PHE A 54 -8.19 5.82 -12.14
C PHE A 54 -7.53 5.31 -10.87
N MET A 55 -6.53 6.02 -10.31
CA MET A 55 -5.72 5.50 -9.21
C MET A 55 -5.68 6.42 -7.99
N ILE A 56 -5.71 7.74 -8.20
CA ILE A 56 -5.51 8.75 -7.16
C ILE A 56 -6.77 9.61 -7.02
N ALA A 57 -7.33 9.63 -5.81
CA ALA A 57 -8.41 10.52 -5.40
C ALA A 57 -7.83 11.65 -4.55
N SER A 58 -8.38 12.86 -4.63
CA SER A 58 -7.94 14.00 -3.81
C SER A 58 -9.10 14.83 -3.27
N THR A 59 -10.33 14.33 -3.41
CA THR A 59 -11.55 15.01 -2.96
C THR A 59 -12.37 14.05 -2.13
N LEU A 60 -12.98 14.54 -1.06
CA LEU A 60 -13.82 13.73 -0.16
C LEU A 60 -14.96 13.04 -0.91
N SER A 61 -15.47 13.64 -1.97
CA SER A 61 -16.48 13.04 -2.84
C SER A 61 -16.04 11.72 -3.49
N ASN A 62 -14.76 11.38 -3.53
CA ASN A 62 -14.25 10.11 -4.04
C ASN A 62 -13.85 9.12 -2.93
N LEU A 63 -14.02 9.50 -1.67
CA LEU A 63 -13.66 8.71 -0.50
C LEU A 63 -14.93 8.19 0.19
N PHE A 64 -14.79 7.09 0.91
CA PHE A 64 -15.85 6.47 1.70
C PHE A 64 -17.10 6.09 0.89
N VAL A 65 -16.94 5.94 -0.42
CA VAL A 65 -18.00 5.62 -1.37
C VAL A 65 -17.45 4.73 -2.47
N GLN A 66 -18.33 3.92 -3.07
CA GLN A 66 -17.97 3.07 -4.19
C GLN A 66 -17.55 3.91 -5.41
N ARG A 67 -16.39 3.60 -6.00
CA ARG A 67 -15.83 4.30 -7.17
C ARG A 67 -15.32 3.33 -8.24
N ASN A 68 -15.06 3.88 -9.42
CA ASN A 68 -14.48 3.17 -10.56
C ASN A 68 -12.97 3.40 -10.59
N MET A 69 -12.27 3.04 -9.52
CA MET A 69 -10.82 3.23 -9.40
C MET A 69 -10.13 1.88 -9.23
N GLY A 70 -8.84 1.82 -9.57
CA GLY A 70 -8.06 0.59 -9.70
C GLY A 70 -7.82 0.19 -11.15
N LEU A 71 -6.84 -0.68 -11.33
CA LEU A 71 -6.48 -1.27 -12.62
C LEU A 71 -6.54 -2.79 -12.52
N HIS A 72 -6.97 -3.42 -13.60
CA HIS A 72 -6.87 -4.86 -13.77
C HIS A 72 -6.20 -5.14 -15.12
N ALA A 73 -4.99 -5.72 -15.04
CA ALA A 73 -4.22 -6.16 -16.19
C ALA A 73 -4.33 -7.68 -16.32
N GLN A 74 -4.65 -8.17 -17.52
CA GLN A 74 -4.87 -9.58 -17.81
C GLN A 74 -4.13 -9.99 -19.09
N GLY A 75 -3.39 -11.08 -19.00
CA GLY A 75 -2.71 -11.72 -20.12
C GLY A 75 -2.80 -13.24 -20.00
N ASN A 76 -2.59 -13.95 -21.10
CA ASN A 76 -2.65 -15.42 -21.13
C ASN A 76 -1.36 -16.12 -20.64
N LYS A 77 -0.32 -15.33 -20.32
CA LYS A 77 0.97 -15.79 -19.79
C LYS A 77 1.37 -14.94 -18.58
N LYS A 78 2.40 -15.36 -17.84
CA LYS A 78 2.92 -14.61 -16.70
C LYS A 78 3.62 -13.33 -17.14
N PHE A 79 3.35 -12.24 -16.44
CA PHE A 79 4.02 -10.96 -16.63
C PHE A 79 4.13 -10.22 -15.30
N PHE A 80 5.07 -9.29 -15.23
CA PHE A 80 5.24 -8.35 -14.15
C PHE A 80 4.49 -7.06 -14.46
N ALA A 81 3.88 -6.46 -13.44
CA ALA A 81 3.20 -5.19 -13.53
C ALA A 81 3.55 -4.33 -12.33
N ASN A 82 3.97 -3.09 -12.57
CA ASN A 82 4.12 -2.09 -11.52
C ASN A 82 3.47 -0.79 -11.96
N PHE A 83 2.68 -0.22 -11.06
CA PHE A 83 2.11 1.11 -11.24
C PHE A 83 3.13 2.12 -10.68
N ARG A 84 3.54 3.08 -11.51
CA ARG A 84 4.42 4.16 -11.10
C ARG A 84 3.69 5.47 -11.23
N PHE A 85 3.90 6.35 -10.26
CA PHE A 85 3.46 7.72 -10.40
C PHE A 85 4.45 8.70 -9.80
N ALA A 86 4.43 9.91 -10.33
CA ALA A 86 5.26 11.00 -9.86
C ALA A 86 4.43 12.28 -9.72
N VAL A 87 4.78 13.07 -8.71
CA VAL A 87 4.40 14.48 -8.53
C VAL A 87 5.73 15.26 -8.49
N PRO A 88 5.73 16.60 -8.60
CA PRO A 88 6.96 17.38 -8.82
C PRO A 88 8.17 17.02 -7.95
N ASN A 89 7.96 16.68 -6.67
CA ASN A 89 9.04 16.37 -5.73
C ASN A 89 9.11 14.90 -5.29
N GLN A 90 8.11 14.07 -5.63
CA GLN A 90 7.98 12.70 -5.09
C GLN A 90 7.58 11.72 -6.18
N ALA A 91 8.03 10.48 -6.07
CA ALA A 91 7.62 9.40 -6.96
C ALA A 91 7.48 8.10 -6.18
N GLU A 92 6.61 7.22 -6.65
CA GLU A 92 6.32 5.95 -6.00
C GLU A 92 6.12 4.85 -7.04
N ILE A 93 6.44 3.61 -6.63
CA ILE A 93 6.30 2.39 -7.42
C ILE A 93 5.50 1.37 -6.60
N ILE A 94 4.26 1.13 -7.00
CA ILE A 94 3.42 0.09 -6.42
C ILE A 94 3.56 -1.17 -7.27
N THR A 95 4.18 -2.19 -6.70
CA THR A 95 4.42 -3.46 -7.40
C THR A 95 3.22 -4.39 -7.23
N SER A 96 2.63 -4.82 -8.35
CA SER A 96 1.59 -5.83 -8.31
C SER A 96 2.15 -7.17 -7.87
N LYS A 97 1.59 -7.72 -6.80
CA LYS A 97 1.79 -9.10 -6.34
C LYS A 97 0.92 -10.08 -7.15
N GLY A 98 0.23 -9.60 -8.19
CA GLY A 98 -0.63 -10.40 -9.07
C GLY A 98 -1.70 -11.16 -8.28
N LEU A 99 -1.91 -12.43 -8.64
CA LEU A 99 -2.85 -13.31 -7.93
C LEU A 99 -2.47 -13.57 -6.46
N ALA A 100 -1.20 -13.39 -6.08
CA ALA A 100 -0.78 -13.54 -4.69
C ALA A 100 -1.18 -12.35 -3.80
N GLY A 101 -1.51 -11.18 -4.39
CA GLY A 101 -2.03 -10.01 -3.68
C GLY A 101 -3.54 -10.00 -3.49
N ILE A 102 -4.23 -11.08 -3.86
CA ILE A 102 -5.69 -11.23 -3.72
C ILE A 102 -5.97 -12.20 -2.58
N GLY A 103 -6.80 -11.78 -1.62
CA GLY A 103 -7.14 -12.59 -0.46
C GLY A 103 -8.26 -11.97 0.38
N LYS A 104 -8.47 -12.47 1.60
CA LYS A 104 -9.58 -12.03 2.46
C LYS A 104 -9.16 -11.38 3.77
N ASN A 105 -7.92 -11.58 4.21
CA ASN A 105 -7.42 -11.07 5.48
C ASN A 105 -6.14 -10.28 5.25
N PHE A 106 -6.11 -9.04 5.72
CA PHE A 106 -4.94 -8.17 5.58
C PHE A 106 -4.69 -7.38 6.87
N PHE A 107 -3.44 -6.95 7.04
CA PHE A 107 -3.07 -5.90 7.98
C PHE A 107 -2.63 -4.66 7.21
N VAL A 108 -2.94 -3.48 7.73
CA VAL A 108 -2.63 -2.20 7.10
C VAL A 108 -1.21 -1.76 7.45
N GLY A 109 -0.37 -1.61 6.44
CA GLY A 109 0.98 -1.07 6.55
C GLY A 109 1.00 0.40 6.19
N VAL A 110 0.98 1.28 7.19
CA VAL A 110 1.19 2.72 7.01
C VAL A 110 2.38 3.14 7.86
N ALA A 111 3.20 4.05 7.37
CA ALA A 111 4.28 4.61 8.15
C ALA A 111 3.69 5.44 9.31
N PRO A 112 4.14 5.21 10.57
CA PRO A 112 3.76 6.07 11.68
C PRO A 112 4.27 7.50 11.41
N ASN A 113 3.36 8.44 11.24
CA ASN A 113 3.72 9.84 11.10
C ASN A 113 4.19 10.39 12.46
N THR A 114 5.15 11.29 12.40
CA THR A 114 5.78 11.96 13.56
C THR A 114 5.32 13.41 13.68
N THR A 115 4.75 13.97 12.61
CA THR A 115 4.29 15.36 12.57
C THR A 115 2.90 15.44 11.91
N ALA A 116 1.97 16.12 12.58
CA ALA A 116 0.64 16.38 12.04
C ALA A 116 0.65 17.60 11.10
N LYS A 117 0.06 17.43 9.91
CA LYS A 117 -0.15 18.47 8.88
C LYS A 117 -1.43 18.19 8.07
N PRO A 118 -2.11 19.22 7.55
CA PRO A 118 -3.32 19.06 6.72
C PRO A 118 -3.07 18.30 5.42
N TYR A 119 -1.83 18.31 4.93
CA TYR A 119 -1.43 17.62 3.71
C TYR A 119 -0.80 16.25 3.98
N VAL A 120 -0.73 15.75 5.22
CA VAL A 120 -0.17 14.43 5.56
C VAL A 120 -1.31 13.47 5.87
N ASN A 121 -1.28 12.26 5.30
CA ASN A 121 -2.36 11.30 5.44
C ASN A 121 -1.89 9.83 5.45
N SER A 122 -2.77 8.97 5.98
CA SER A 122 -2.76 7.53 5.77
C SER A 122 -3.97 7.16 4.91
N THR A 123 -3.82 6.23 3.97
CA THR A 123 -4.91 5.81 3.09
C THR A 123 -4.91 4.31 2.84
N ILE A 124 -6.12 3.77 2.64
CA ILE A 124 -6.38 2.37 2.29
C ILE A 124 -7.33 2.38 1.09
N GLY A 125 -6.93 1.74 -0.01
CA GLY A 125 -7.77 1.46 -1.15
C GLY A 125 -8.07 -0.04 -1.23
N VAL A 126 -9.33 -0.37 -1.48
CA VAL A 126 -9.79 -1.75 -1.68
C VAL A 126 -10.45 -1.86 -3.04
N VAL A 127 -10.16 -2.92 -3.80
CA VAL A 127 -10.85 -3.29 -5.05
C VAL A 127 -11.45 -4.69 -4.91
N ALA A 128 -12.73 -4.84 -5.23
CA ALA A 128 -13.40 -6.14 -5.16
C ALA A 128 -13.26 -6.97 -6.44
N THR A 129 -13.04 -8.27 -6.29
CA THR A 129 -12.96 -9.22 -7.41
C THR A 129 -14.32 -9.81 -7.78
N GLU A 130 -15.32 -9.64 -6.91
CA GLU A 130 -16.66 -10.22 -7.01
C GLU A 130 -17.72 -9.22 -6.53
N ASP A 131 -18.95 -9.36 -7.04
CA ASP A 131 -20.09 -8.54 -6.62
C ASP A 131 -20.50 -8.80 -5.19
N ASN A 132 -21.14 -7.84 -4.52
CA ASN A 132 -21.62 -7.98 -3.15
C ASN A 132 -20.51 -8.48 -2.19
N THR A 133 -19.34 -7.85 -2.27
CA THR A 133 -18.21 -8.09 -1.36
C THR A 133 -18.32 -7.14 -0.19
N THR A 134 -18.50 -7.68 1.01
CA THR A 134 -18.53 -6.92 2.26
C THR A 134 -17.16 -6.96 2.91
N VAL A 135 -16.64 -5.78 3.24
CA VAL A 135 -15.32 -5.55 3.80
C VAL A 135 -15.46 -4.84 5.13
N THR A 136 -14.71 -5.28 6.14
CA THR A 136 -14.65 -4.68 7.47
C THR A 136 -13.22 -4.27 7.80
N LEU A 137 -13.03 -2.99 8.12
CA LEU A 137 -11.83 -2.43 8.74
C LEU A 137 -12.05 -2.36 10.26
N SER A 138 -11.11 -2.86 11.05
CA SER A 138 -11.21 -2.92 12.52
C SER A 138 -9.81 -3.01 13.14
N GLY A 139 -9.72 -3.11 14.47
CA GLY A 139 -8.45 -3.34 15.17
C GLY A 139 -7.46 -2.17 15.10
N TYR A 140 -7.91 -0.99 14.66
CA TYR A 140 -7.19 0.28 14.75
C TYR A 140 -7.57 1.03 16.03
N ASN A 141 -6.82 2.09 16.37
CA ASN A 141 -7.14 2.94 17.51
C ASN A 141 -8.52 3.62 17.31
N PRO A 142 -9.54 3.38 18.16
CA PRO A 142 -10.89 3.94 17.95
C PRO A 142 -10.99 5.47 17.97
N GLY A 143 -9.95 6.17 18.44
CA GLY A 143 -9.83 7.62 18.38
C GLY A 143 -9.30 8.18 17.06
N VAL A 144 -9.08 7.32 16.05
CA VAL A 144 -8.82 7.73 14.67
C VAL A 144 -10.07 8.40 14.10
N VAL A 145 -9.91 9.62 13.62
CA VAL A 145 -10.95 10.41 12.95
C VAL A 145 -10.70 10.34 11.45
N PHE A 146 -11.57 9.69 10.69
CA PHE A 146 -11.43 9.61 9.24
C PHE A 146 -11.83 10.95 8.58
N SER A 147 -11.45 11.18 7.31
CA SER A 147 -11.70 12.47 6.65
C SER A 147 -13.17 12.78 6.32
N ASP A 148 -14.09 11.85 6.55
CA ASP A 148 -15.53 12.12 6.62
C ASP A 148 -16.00 12.62 8.01
N GLY A 149 -15.08 12.84 8.94
CA GLY A 149 -15.33 13.35 10.29
C GLY A 149 -15.78 12.29 11.30
N ILE A 150 -15.92 11.02 10.90
CA ILE A 150 -16.44 9.96 11.77
C ILE A 150 -15.30 9.21 12.45
N SER A 151 -15.40 9.02 13.77
CA SER A 151 -14.56 8.11 14.58
C SER A 151 -15.41 6.91 14.98
N ALA A 152 -14.91 5.69 14.75
CA ALA A 152 -15.61 4.45 15.09
C ALA A 152 -14.60 3.33 15.35
N PRO A 153 -14.90 2.30 16.17
CA PRO A 153 -14.00 1.17 16.40
C PRO A 153 -13.91 0.20 15.20
N SER A 154 -14.88 0.27 14.29
CA SER A 154 -14.88 -0.49 13.05
C SER A 154 -15.64 0.25 11.94
N ARG A 155 -15.37 -0.12 10.69
CA ARG A 155 -16.08 0.35 9.50
C ARG A 155 -16.36 -0.82 8.58
N THR A 156 -17.61 -0.95 8.15
CA THR A 156 -18.05 -1.99 7.22
C THR A 156 -18.74 -1.37 6.03
N PHE A 157 -18.40 -1.85 4.84
CA PHE A 157 -18.97 -1.38 3.57
C PHE A 157 -19.08 -2.54 2.58
N THR A 158 -19.93 -2.38 1.58
CA THR A 158 -20.11 -3.36 0.50
C THR A 158 -19.74 -2.73 -0.84
N ILE A 159 -18.98 -3.47 -1.64
CA ILE A 159 -18.53 -3.07 -2.98
C ILE A 159 -18.74 -4.19 -3.99
N ASN A 160 -18.94 -3.80 -5.25
CA ASN A 160 -19.17 -4.71 -6.38
C ASN A 160 -17.90 -4.97 -7.19
N LYS A 161 -17.94 -5.98 -8.07
CA LYS A 161 -16.79 -6.41 -8.87
C LYS A 161 -16.22 -5.27 -9.70
N GLY A 162 -14.90 -5.08 -9.62
CA GLY A 162 -14.19 -4.03 -10.35
C GLY A 162 -14.44 -2.62 -9.80
N LYS A 163 -15.19 -2.50 -8.69
CA LYS A 163 -15.35 -1.25 -7.95
C LYS A 163 -14.37 -1.18 -6.79
N SER A 164 -14.11 0.05 -6.37
CA SER A 164 -13.20 0.37 -5.30
C SER A 164 -13.86 1.13 -4.16
N TYR A 165 -13.22 1.12 -2.99
CA TYR A 165 -13.54 1.96 -1.85
C TYR A 165 -12.23 2.51 -1.26
N ILE A 166 -12.19 3.81 -0.97
CA ILE A 166 -10.98 4.47 -0.46
C ILE A 166 -11.29 5.07 0.91
N ILE A 167 -10.42 4.79 1.87
CA ILE A 167 -10.44 5.28 3.24
C ILE A 167 -9.22 6.19 3.43
N GLU A 168 -9.40 7.27 4.19
CA GLU A 168 -8.33 8.20 4.54
C GLU A 168 -8.45 8.67 5.99
N ALA A 169 -7.30 8.80 6.66
CA ALA A 169 -7.16 9.57 7.88
C ALA A 169 -6.09 10.65 7.65
N GLN A 170 -6.49 11.92 7.72
CA GLN A 170 -5.57 13.06 7.66
C GLN A 170 -4.94 13.28 9.04
N SER A 171 -3.63 13.50 9.08
CA SER A 171 -2.87 13.45 10.32
C SER A 171 -3.22 14.53 11.35
N ASP A 172 -3.83 15.64 10.93
CA ASP A 172 -4.18 16.80 11.77
C ASP A 172 -5.62 16.78 12.30
N LEU A 173 -6.45 15.82 11.88
CA LEU A 173 -7.82 15.66 12.43
C LEU A 173 -7.82 15.10 13.86
N SER A 174 -6.79 14.35 14.25
CA SER A 174 -6.65 13.74 15.57
C SER A 174 -5.19 13.31 15.79
N ASN A 175 -4.68 13.46 17.01
CA ASN A 175 -3.35 12.94 17.35
C ASN A 175 -3.25 11.41 17.13
N ASN A 176 -4.37 10.68 17.25
CA ASN A 176 -4.41 9.26 16.97
C ASN A 176 -4.24 8.94 15.46
N ASN A 177 -4.43 9.90 14.56
CA ASN A 177 -4.28 9.67 13.12
C ASN A 177 -2.82 9.55 12.68
N LEU A 178 -1.87 9.97 13.53
CA LEU A 178 -0.44 9.84 13.23
C LEU A 178 -0.02 8.39 13.02
N ASN A 179 -0.54 7.46 13.85
CA ASN A 179 -0.16 6.04 13.80
C ASN A 179 -1.30 5.06 14.08
N GLY A 180 -2.52 5.55 14.32
CA GLY A 180 -3.62 4.72 14.80
C GLY A 180 -4.15 3.69 13.82
N LEU A 181 -3.84 3.84 12.52
CA LEU A 181 -4.16 2.87 11.46
C LEU A 181 -3.08 1.80 11.23
N VAL A 182 -1.91 1.93 11.85
CA VAL A 182 -0.84 0.93 11.72
C VAL A 182 -1.33 -0.39 12.29
N GLY A 183 -1.28 -1.46 11.49
CA GLY A 183 -1.74 -2.78 11.93
C GLY A 183 -3.26 -2.91 12.07
N ALA A 184 -4.05 -2.00 11.50
CA ALA A 184 -5.48 -2.20 11.36
C ALA A 184 -5.77 -3.49 10.56
N LYS A 185 -6.81 -4.24 10.96
CA LYS A 185 -7.21 -5.48 10.31
C LYS A 185 -8.31 -5.23 9.28
N ILE A 186 -8.12 -5.77 8.08
CA ILE A 186 -9.13 -5.82 7.02
C ILE A 186 -9.57 -7.28 6.86
N THR A 187 -10.87 -7.51 6.94
CA THR A 187 -11.49 -8.82 6.64
C THR A 187 -12.60 -8.65 5.61
N SER A 188 -12.75 -9.61 4.70
CA SER A 188 -13.84 -9.62 3.73
C SER A 188 -14.47 -11.00 3.55
N ASN A 189 -15.73 -11.03 3.14
CA ASN A 189 -16.42 -12.29 2.82
C ASN A 189 -15.92 -12.93 1.51
N LYS A 190 -15.43 -12.11 0.56
CA LYS A 190 -14.92 -12.48 -0.76
C LYS A 190 -13.54 -11.89 -1.00
N PRO A 191 -12.73 -12.46 -1.91
CA PRO A 191 -11.39 -11.96 -2.17
C PRO A 191 -11.38 -10.50 -2.64
N ILE A 192 -10.38 -9.75 -2.20
CA ILE A 192 -10.15 -8.34 -2.54
C ILE A 192 -8.67 -8.12 -2.83
N SER A 193 -8.36 -7.01 -3.49
CA SER A 193 -7.02 -6.44 -3.53
C SER A 193 -6.97 -5.19 -2.66
N VAL A 194 -5.87 -5.03 -1.90
CA VAL A 194 -5.68 -3.90 -0.99
C VAL A 194 -4.40 -3.17 -1.34
N THR A 195 -4.48 -1.84 -1.43
CA THR A 195 -3.32 -0.94 -1.51
C THR A 195 -3.39 -0.02 -0.29
N ASN A 196 -2.30 0.13 0.45
CA ASN A 196 -2.27 0.99 1.62
C ASN A 196 -0.93 1.70 1.76
N GLY A 197 -0.90 2.70 2.63
CA GLY A 197 0.29 3.50 2.90
C GLY A 197 -0.05 4.96 3.15
N ASN A 198 0.91 5.83 2.89
CA ASN A 198 0.82 7.27 3.06
C ASN A 198 1.08 7.95 1.72
N PHE A 199 0.16 8.82 1.27
CA PHE A 199 0.44 9.59 0.06
C PHE A 199 1.41 10.71 0.37
N ASN A 200 1.24 11.34 1.52
CA ASN A 200 2.22 12.27 2.07
C ASN A 200 2.49 11.84 3.51
N SER A 201 3.74 11.48 3.79
CA SER A 201 4.18 11.04 5.12
C SER A 201 5.32 11.89 5.65
N ILE A 202 5.28 12.17 6.95
CA ILE A 202 6.42 12.70 7.72
C ILE A 202 6.72 11.68 8.81
N TYR A 203 7.65 10.76 8.56
CA TYR A 203 7.87 9.57 9.39
C TYR A 203 9.18 9.61 10.19
N THR A 204 9.93 10.72 10.10
CA THR A 204 11.19 10.93 10.84
C THR A 204 11.04 12.08 11.82
N THR A 205 11.62 12.00 13.01
CA THR A 205 11.65 13.13 13.96
C THR A 205 12.67 14.22 13.58
N GLN A 206 13.49 13.99 12.56
CA GLN A 206 14.52 14.93 12.07
C GLN A 206 13.97 15.91 11.03
N ASN A 207 12.69 15.78 10.66
CA ASN A 207 12.02 16.60 9.67
C ASN A 207 10.54 16.77 10.07
N ASN A 208 9.97 17.95 9.83
CA ASN A 208 8.59 18.28 10.19
C ASN A 208 7.78 18.91 9.04
N SER A 209 8.33 18.93 7.81
CA SER A 209 7.72 19.61 6.66
C SER A 209 7.82 18.83 5.35
N ASN A 210 8.97 18.24 5.04
CA ASN A 210 9.14 17.46 3.82
C ASN A 210 8.34 16.17 3.94
N VAL A 211 7.65 15.80 2.87
CA VAL A 211 6.87 14.56 2.85
C VAL A 211 7.50 13.57 1.89
N ASP A 212 7.15 12.30 2.06
CA ASP A 212 7.41 11.26 1.07
C ASP A 212 6.12 10.46 0.81
N ILE A 213 6.07 9.79 -0.34
CA ILE A 213 5.02 8.81 -0.64
C ILE A 213 5.55 7.43 -0.19
N LEU A 214 4.76 6.68 0.57
CA LEU A 214 5.14 5.37 1.10
C LEU A 214 3.98 4.38 0.99
N MET A 215 3.90 3.61 -0.10
CA MET A 215 2.71 2.81 -0.42
C MET A 215 3.04 1.51 -1.15
N ASP A 216 2.32 0.43 -0.84
CA ASP A 216 2.43 -0.84 -1.57
C ASP A 216 1.08 -1.55 -1.68
N GLN A 217 1.02 -2.55 -2.57
CA GLN A 217 -0.05 -3.53 -2.57
C GLN A 217 0.18 -4.55 -1.45
N ALA A 218 -0.79 -4.68 -0.55
CA ALA A 218 -0.70 -5.60 0.57
C ALA A 218 -0.79 -7.05 0.11
N VAL A 219 -0.04 -7.91 0.80
CA VAL A 219 -0.13 -9.37 0.68
C VAL A 219 -1.10 -9.87 1.75
N PRO A 220 -2.07 -10.72 1.42
CA PRO A 220 -3.00 -11.27 2.41
C PRO A 220 -2.27 -12.21 3.38
N VAL A 221 -2.77 -12.31 4.60
CA VAL A 221 -2.14 -13.05 5.70
C VAL A 221 -1.87 -14.51 5.33
N GLU A 222 -2.80 -15.14 4.61
CA GLU A 222 -2.68 -16.53 4.12
C GLU A 222 -1.55 -16.74 3.08
N ARG A 223 -0.87 -15.69 2.63
CA ARG A 223 0.25 -15.73 1.67
C ARG A 223 1.56 -15.22 2.26
N LEU A 224 1.58 -14.82 3.54
CA LEU A 224 2.80 -14.31 4.17
C LEU A 224 3.74 -15.45 4.57
N GLY A 225 5.04 -15.21 4.34
CA GLY A 225 6.11 -16.01 4.92
C GLY A 225 6.49 -15.51 6.32
N LYS A 226 7.49 -16.16 6.93
CA LYS A 226 8.06 -15.77 8.23
C LYS A 226 9.38 -15.01 8.11
N ASN A 227 10.05 -15.13 6.97
CA ASN A 227 11.35 -14.52 6.72
C ASN A 227 11.20 -13.47 5.63
N PHE A 228 11.77 -12.30 5.88
CA PHE A 228 11.73 -11.16 4.97
C PHE A 228 13.13 -10.60 4.81
N VAL A 229 13.47 -10.22 3.59
CA VAL A 229 14.67 -9.45 3.28
C VAL A 229 14.23 -8.02 3.00
N MET A 230 14.90 -7.07 3.62
CA MET A 230 14.63 -5.65 3.42
C MET A 230 15.71 -5.06 2.54
N VAL A 231 15.29 -4.31 1.52
CA VAL A 231 16.20 -3.52 0.69
C VAL A 231 16.46 -2.21 1.38
N LYS A 232 17.73 -1.86 1.47
CA LYS A 232 18.16 -0.56 1.95
C LYS A 232 18.20 0.43 0.79
N GLY A 233 17.55 1.58 0.95
CA GLY A 233 17.68 2.71 0.04
C GLY A 233 18.97 3.51 0.27
N ASN A 234 19.06 4.68 -0.37
CA ASN A 234 20.23 5.54 -0.31
C ASN A 234 20.26 6.48 0.93
N GLY A 235 19.31 6.37 1.86
CA GLY A 235 19.25 7.22 3.04
C GLY A 235 20.33 6.89 4.08
N PRO A 236 20.85 7.83 4.88
CA PRO A 236 21.77 7.50 5.97
C PRO A 236 21.11 6.61 7.02
N ALA A 237 21.79 5.56 7.50
CA ALA A 237 21.21 4.57 8.42
C ALA A 237 20.72 5.16 9.76
N ASN A 238 21.28 6.27 10.20
CA ASN A 238 20.96 6.98 11.45
C ASN A 238 20.02 8.19 11.28
N SER A 239 19.54 8.45 10.05
CA SER A 239 18.64 9.58 9.76
C SER A 239 17.17 9.30 10.12
N GLY A 240 16.81 8.04 10.36
CA GLY A 240 15.42 7.61 10.46
C GLY A 240 14.70 7.48 9.12
N MET A 241 15.34 7.84 7.99
CA MET A 241 14.78 7.67 6.65
C MET A 241 14.68 6.21 6.22
N GLU A 242 15.52 5.34 6.80
CA GLU A 242 15.59 3.92 6.50
C GLU A 242 15.11 3.14 7.71
N ALA A 243 14.01 2.40 7.57
CA ALA A 243 13.49 1.55 8.62
C ALA A 243 12.58 0.47 8.02
N ALA A 244 12.42 -0.63 8.77
CA ALA A 244 11.43 -1.65 8.46
C ALA A 244 10.28 -1.61 9.47
N LEU A 245 9.07 -1.38 8.97
CA LEU A 245 7.83 -1.56 9.71
C LEU A 245 7.47 -3.05 9.72
N VAL A 246 7.46 -3.66 10.90
CA VAL A 246 7.05 -5.05 11.08
C VAL A 246 5.74 -5.08 11.85
N ILE A 247 4.70 -5.68 11.27
CA ILE A 247 3.38 -5.84 11.89
C ILE A 247 3.17 -7.33 12.19
N ALA A 248 2.84 -7.64 13.44
CA ALA A 248 2.51 -9.00 13.82
C ALA A 248 1.10 -9.37 13.34
N THR A 249 0.96 -10.51 12.67
CA THR A 249 -0.34 -11.02 12.22
C THR A 249 -0.97 -11.98 13.22
N GLU A 250 -0.20 -12.43 14.21
CA GLU A 250 -0.58 -13.40 15.23
C GLU A 250 -0.18 -12.90 16.62
N ASN A 251 -0.90 -13.39 17.64
CA ASN A 251 -0.56 -13.07 19.03
C ASN A 251 0.75 -13.72 19.46
N ASN A 252 1.43 -13.13 20.43
CA ASN A 252 2.69 -13.63 20.97
C ASN A 252 3.81 -13.81 19.92
N THR A 253 3.80 -12.99 18.87
CA THR A 253 4.83 -12.97 17.83
C THR A 253 6.16 -12.47 18.40
N LYS A 254 7.22 -13.24 18.21
CA LYS A 254 8.60 -12.88 18.57
C LYS A 254 9.37 -12.45 17.31
N LEU A 255 10.24 -11.46 17.46
CA LEU A 255 11.02 -10.90 16.35
C LEU A 255 12.49 -11.28 16.45
N THR A 256 13.06 -11.73 15.34
CA THR A 256 14.49 -11.99 15.19
C THR A 256 15.02 -11.06 14.10
N VAL A 257 16.09 -10.31 14.39
CA VAL A 257 16.75 -9.42 13.43
C VAL A 257 18.21 -9.88 13.31
N ASN A 258 18.66 -10.18 12.08
CA ASN A 258 20.01 -10.67 11.79
C ASN A 258 20.41 -11.89 12.66
N GLY A 259 19.47 -12.83 12.84
CA GLY A 259 19.68 -14.03 13.67
C GLY A 259 19.56 -13.81 15.19
N ASN A 260 19.45 -12.56 15.65
CA ASN A 260 19.35 -12.23 17.07
C ASN A 260 17.89 -12.01 17.48
N LEU A 261 17.42 -12.79 18.47
CA LEU A 261 16.10 -12.63 19.05
C LEU A 261 16.01 -11.30 19.83
N LEU A 262 15.03 -10.47 19.51
CA LEU A 262 14.70 -9.26 20.27
C LEU A 262 13.89 -9.64 21.52
N GLY A 263 14.56 -10.20 22.53
CA GLY A 263 13.92 -10.86 23.68
C GLY A 263 12.92 -10.03 24.48
N ASN A 264 13.02 -8.70 24.46
CA ASN A 264 12.11 -7.79 25.16
C ASN A 264 10.87 -7.41 24.33
N ILE A 265 10.79 -7.85 23.07
CA ILE A 265 9.71 -7.52 22.15
C ILE A 265 8.87 -8.77 21.87
N THR A 266 7.63 -8.75 22.36
CA THR A 266 6.58 -9.72 21.99
C THR A 266 5.38 -8.92 21.51
N LEU A 267 4.96 -9.16 20.26
CA LEU A 267 3.88 -8.44 19.61
C LEU A 267 2.62 -9.30 19.54
N ASN A 268 1.49 -8.70 19.84
CA ASN A 268 0.18 -9.26 19.53
C ASN A 268 -0.28 -8.89 18.13
N ALA A 269 -1.30 -9.57 17.62
CA ALA A 269 -1.83 -9.30 16.29
C ALA A 269 -2.22 -7.81 16.14
N GLY A 270 -1.76 -7.17 15.06
CA GLY A 270 -1.93 -5.74 14.78
C GLY A 270 -0.93 -4.82 15.50
N GLN A 271 -0.18 -5.31 16.49
CA GLN A 271 0.93 -4.55 17.05
C GLN A 271 2.12 -4.56 16.10
N TYR A 272 2.93 -3.52 16.16
CA TYR A 272 4.05 -3.34 15.26
C TYR A 272 5.33 -2.95 15.99
N TYR A 273 6.45 -3.12 15.30
CA TYR A 273 7.76 -2.68 15.72
C TYR A 273 8.50 -2.08 14.52
N ILE A 274 9.25 -1.01 14.76
CA ILE A 274 10.10 -0.37 13.75
C ILE A 274 11.55 -0.82 13.96
N VAL A 275 12.06 -1.63 13.05
CA VAL A 275 13.48 -1.98 13.02
C VAL A 275 14.23 -0.83 12.35
N GLN A 276 15.10 -0.17 13.11
CA GLN A 276 15.82 1.02 12.68
C GLN A 276 16.88 0.72 11.62
N GLY A 277 17.15 1.69 10.75
CA GLY A 277 18.17 1.67 9.69
C GLY A 277 19.56 1.23 10.13
N THR A 278 19.92 1.48 11.39
CA THR A 278 21.19 1.04 12.00
C THR A 278 21.33 -0.48 12.13
N ASN A 279 20.25 -1.24 11.96
CA ASN A 279 20.27 -2.71 11.96
C ASN A 279 20.51 -3.31 10.57
N TYR A 280 20.54 -2.51 9.51
CA TYR A 280 20.77 -3.05 8.16
C TYR A 280 22.22 -3.51 8.04
N ILE A 281 22.40 -4.73 7.56
CA ILE A 281 23.71 -5.34 7.30
C ILE A 281 23.79 -5.73 5.83
N ASN A 282 24.97 -5.53 5.23
CA ASN A 282 25.20 -5.95 3.86
C ASN A 282 25.28 -7.48 3.81
N GLN A 283 24.36 -8.10 3.05
CA GLN A 283 24.28 -9.55 2.84
C GLN A 283 24.74 -9.95 1.42
N GLY A 284 25.43 -9.06 0.70
CA GLY A 284 25.91 -9.25 -0.68
C GLY A 284 24.97 -8.66 -1.74
N THR A 285 25.40 -8.76 -3.00
CA THR A 285 24.67 -8.26 -4.19
C THR A 285 23.84 -9.34 -4.90
N ASP A 286 23.91 -10.59 -4.45
CA ASP A 286 23.34 -11.75 -5.15
C ASP A 286 21.85 -11.97 -4.87
N ILE A 287 21.23 -11.08 -4.09
CA ILE A 287 19.79 -11.12 -3.84
C ILE A 287 19.10 -10.48 -5.05
N ILE A 288 18.67 -11.33 -5.99
CA ILE A 288 17.69 -10.95 -7.02
C ILE A 288 16.31 -10.96 -6.36
N ILE A 289 15.67 -9.79 -6.29
CA ILE A 289 14.33 -9.57 -5.73
C ILE A 289 13.31 -9.55 -6.84
#